data_AF-A0A7S0MZT7-F1
#
_entry.id   AF-A0A7S0MZT7-F1
#
_cell.length_a   1.000
_cell.length_b   1.000
_cell.length_c   1.000
_cell.angle_alpha   90.00
_cell.angle_beta   90.00
_cell.angle_gamma   90.00
#
_symmetry.space_group_name_H-M   'P 1'
#
loop_
_entity.id
_entity.type
_entity.pdbx_description
1 polymer ?
#
loop_
_entity_poly.entity_id
_entity_poly.type
_entity_poly.pdbx_seq_one_letter_code
_entity_poly.pdbx_strand_id
1 'polypeptide(L)'
;ELVIHEDLHIRSQIAEMFLQITNEDRFAWHTDENGSDLSSSSTVQTENAQKVRFRMFQLVRTPFIPNMLANRYGSYPRGSYDCLRGFAFFVSFVRHQYCRDRMLALDPSILEALRTWPPSEFPEETE
;
A
#
# COMPACT_ATOMS: atom_id res chain seq x y z
N GLU A 1 5.62 9.17 -11.27
CA GLU A 1 6.33 8.67 -12.46
C GLU A 1 6.68 7.19 -12.33
N LEU A 2 7.36 6.75 -11.27
CA LEU A 2 7.78 5.35 -11.10
C LEU A 2 6.68 4.26 -11.26
N VAL A 3 5.48 4.47 -10.70
CA VAL A 3 4.36 3.51 -10.80
C VAL A 3 3.61 3.60 -12.14
N ILE A 4 3.93 4.58 -12.99
CA ILE A 4 3.38 4.77 -14.36
C ILE A 4 4.49 4.79 -15.43
N HIS A 5 5.66 4.22 -15.10
CA HIS A 5 6.82 4.20 -15.99
C HIS A 5 6.48 3.47 -17.29
N GLU A 6 6.99 3.92 -18.45
CA GLU A 6 6.62 3.30 -19.74
C GLU A 6 6.99 1.80 -19.78
N ASP A 7 8.17 1.47 -19.29
CA ASP A 7 8.63 0.09 -19.10
C ASP A 7 7.80 -0.66 -18.03
N LEU A 8 7.07 -1.68 -18.47
CA LEU A 8 6.26 -2.56 -17.64
C LEU A 8 7.08 -3.38 -16.63
N HIS A 9 8.32 -3.72 -16.97
CA HIS A 9 9.21 -4.47 -16.07
C HIS A 9 9.68 -3.61 -14.91
N ILE A 10 10.03 -2.35 -15.19
CA ILE A 10 10.38 -1.39 -14.14
C ILE A 10 9.18 -1.15 -13.23
N ARG A 11 7.98 -0.95 -13.81
CA ARG A 11 6.73 -0.83 -13.03
C ARG A 11 6.50 -2.03 -12.11
N SER A 12 6.66 -3.26 -12.62
CA SER A 12 6.45 -4.47 -11.82
C SER A 12 7.41 -4.56 -10.64
N GLN A 13 8.69 -4.30 -10.86
CA GLN A 13 9.70 -4.31 -9.80
C GLN A 13 9.40 -3.28 -8.70
N ILE A 14 8.94 -2.08 -9.09
CA ILE A 14 8.62 -1.01 -8.14
C ILE A 14 7.42 -1.40 -7.28
N ALA A 15 6.36 -1.95 -7.90
CA ALA A 15 5.19 -2.40 -7.16
C ALA A 15 5.50 -3.58 -6.24
N GLU A 16 6.28 -4.55 -6.72
CA GLU A 16 6.73 -5.68 -5.91
C GLU A 16 7.56 -5.20 -4.72
N MET A 17 8.55 -4.34 -4.94
CA MET A 17 9.36 -3.76 -3.89
C MET A 17 8.50 -3.02 -2.87
N PHE A 18 7.52 -2.22 -3.32
CA PHE A 18 6.58 -1.54 -2.43
C PHE A 18 5.84 -2.53 -1.54
N LEU A 19 5.25 -3.59 -2.12
CA LEU A 19 4.55 -4.62 -1.36
C LEU A 19 5.45 -5.36 -0.36
N GLN A 20 6.72 -5.60 -0.72
CA GLN A 20 7.69 -6.26 0.16
C GLN A 20 8.10 -5.39 1.35
N ILE A 21 8.28 -4.07 1.17
CA ILE A 21 8.63 -3.16 2.27
C ILE A 21 7.42 -2.82 3.16
N THR A 22 6.22 -3.06 2.67
CA THR A 22 4.96 -2.88 3.42
C THR A 22 4.41 -4.18 3.99
N ASN A 23 5.13 -5.29 3.83
CA ASN A 23 4.72 -6.58 4.35
C ASN A 23 4.79 -6.57 5.88
N GLU A 24 3.66 -6.83 6.52
CA GLU A 24 3.49 -6.87 7.97
C GLU A 24 4.36 -7.94 8.66
N ASP A 25 4.54 -9.10 8.01
CA ASP A 25 5.43 -10.16 8.49
C ASP A 25 6.89 -9.70 8.59
N ARG A 26 7.26 -8.69 7.77
CA ARG A 26 8.61 -8.14 7.73
C ARG A 26 8.75 -6.86 8.55
N PHE A 27 7.70 -6.04 8.59
CA PHE A 27 7.69 -4.74 9.25
C PHE A 27 6.34 -4.52 9.94
N ALA A 28 6.30 -4.68 11.27
CA ALA A 28 5.12 -4.38 12.08
C ALA A 28 4.87 -2.86 12.15
N TRP A 29 4.19 -2.31 11.14
CA TRP A 29 3.99 -0.87 10.98
C TRP A 29 2.85 -0.30 11.84
N HIS A 30 1.99 -1.16 12.42
CA HIS A 30 0.75 -0.77 13.11
C HIS A 30 0.88 -0.60 14.64
N THR A 31 2.01 -0.92 15.28
CA THR A 31 2.12 -0.94 16.74
C THR A 31 2.74 0.31 17.38
N ASP A 32 2.20 0.77 18.51
CA ASP A 32 2.51 2.04 19.17
C ASP A 32 3.44 1.91 20.39
N GLU A 33 3.96 3.04 20.88
CA GLU A 33 4.85 3.12 22.06
C GLU A 33 4.23 2.63 23.38
N ASN A 34 2.92 2.32 23.42
CA ASN A 34 2.18 1.87 24.60
C ASN A 34 1.78 0.41 24.56
N GLY A 35 2.17 -0.35 23.53
CA GLY A 35 2.20 -1.80 23.62
C GLY A 35 0.86 -2.50 23.80
N SER A 36 -0.23 -2.02 23.20
CA SER A 36 -1.17 -2.99 22.62
C SER A 36 -0.57 -3.47 21.29
N ASP A 37 0.19 -4.56 21.41
CA ASP A 37 1.12 -5.27 20.51
C ASP A 37 2.51 -4.67 20.21
N LEU A 38 3.18 -4.15 21.23
CA LEU A 38 4.62 -3.87 21.21
C LEU A 38 5.36 -4.49 22.41
N SER A 39 4.94 -5.67 22.87
CA SER A 39 5.53 -6.31 24.06
C SER A 39 6.75 -7.21 23.80
N SER A 40 7.22 -7.36 22.56
CA SER A 40 8.24 -8.40 22.26
C SER A 40 9.28 -8.01 21.21
N SER A 41 9.24 -6.78 20.69
CA SER A 41 9.97 -6.44 19.47
C SER A 41 11.22 -5.59 19.73
N SER A 42 12.35 -6.04 19.19
CA SER A 42 13.68 -5.43 19.38
C SER A 42 13.73 -3.96 18.92
N THR A 43 14.58 -3.15 19.55
CA THR A 43 14.81 -1.72 19.25
C THR A 43 15.00 -1.40 17.76
N VAL A 44 15.55 -2.35 17.01
CA VAL A 44 15.77 -2.25 15.55
C VAL A 44 14.45 -2.28 14.75
N GLN A 45 13.46 -3.06 15.19
CA GLN A 45 12.14 -3.11 14.52
C GLN A 45 11.39 -1.79 14.69
N THR A 46 11.50 -1.14 15.86
CA THR A 46 10.90 0.18 16.12
C THR A 46 11.51 1.27 15.23
N GLU A 47 12.84 1.29 15.04
CA GLU A 47 13.51 2.28 14.19
C GLU A 47 13.12 2.12 12.71
N ASN A 48 13.07 0.88 12.22
CA ASN A 48 12.64 0.59 10.86
C ASN A 48 11.17 0.94 10.62
N ALA A 49 10.29 0.65 11.59
CA ALA A 49 8.88 1.03 11.54
C ALA A 49 8.70 2.56 11.48
N GLN A 50 9.48 3.33 12.27
CA GLN A 50 9.47 4.79 12.21
C GLN A 50 9.93 5.33 10.85
N LYS A 51 10.99 4.75 10.27
CA LYS A 51 11.46 5.11 8.91
C LYS A 51 10.38 4.84 7.86
N VAL A 52 9.74 3.67 7.92
CA VAL A 52 8.62 3.32 7.02
C VAL A 52 7.48 4.33 7.18
N ARG A 53 7.06 4.64 8.41
CA ARG A 53 6.01 5.64 8.68
C ARG A 53 6.34 6.99 8.06
N PHE A 54 7.55 7.48 8.26
CA PHE A 54 8.00 8.75 7.70
C PHE A 54 7.99 8.75 6.17
N ARG A 55 8.48 7.67 5.54
CA ARG A 55 8.47 7.54 4.07
C ARG A 55 7.05 7.44 3.51
N MET A 56 6.16 6.72 4.17
CA MET A 56 4.75 6.62 3.76
C MET A 56 4.04 7.97 3.88
N PHE A 57 4.36 8.77 4.91
CA PHE A 57 3.87 10.14 5.00
C PHE A 57 4.36 11.02 3.84
N GLN A 58 5.62 10.86 3.42
CA GLN A 58 6.14 11.59 2.25
C GLN A 58 5.40 11.22 0.96
N LEU A 59 4.97 9.97 0.81
CA LEU A 59 4.20 9.52 -0.36
C LEU A 59 2.85 10.24 -0.50
N VAL A 60 2.23 10.68 0.61
CA VAL A 60 0.98 11.47 0.58
C VAL A 60 1.12 12.73 -0.28
N ARG A 61 2.33 13.32 -0.34
CA ARG A 61 2.61 14.54 -1.11
C ARG A 61 2.90 14.27 -2.59
N THR A 62 2.83 13.02 -3.02
CA THR A 62 3.12 12.60 -4.40
C THR A 62 1.85 12.09 -5.06
N PRO A 63 1.79 12.03 -6.40
CA PRO A 63 0.68 11.41 -7.12
C PRO A 63 0.68 9.87 -7.00
N PHE A 64 1.14 9.31 -5.88
CA PHE A 64 1.28 7.86 -5.68
C PHE A 64 -0.06 7.13 -5.85
N ILE A 65 -1.12 7.62 -5.19
CA ILE A 65 -2.46 7.04 -5.27
C ILE A 65 -3.04 7.06 -6.69
N PRO A 66 -3.13 8.23 -7.37
CA PRO A 66 -3.63 8.24 -8.75
C PRO A 66 -2.77 7.39 -9.68
N ASN A 67 -1.45 7.30 -9.47
CA ASN A 67 -0.57 6.43 -10.26
C ASN A 67 -0.84 4.93 -10.02
N MET A 68 -1.16 4.51 -8.79
CA MET A 68 -1.58 3.12 -8.53
C MET A 68 -2.92 2.81 -9.20
N LEU A 69 -3.89 3.73 -9.10
CA LEU A 69 -5.20 3.55 -9.74
C LEU A 69 -5.12 3.53 -11.28
N ALA A 70 -4.12 4.19 -11.87
CA ALA A 70 -3.89 4.16 -13.32
C ALA A 70 -3.50 2.76 -13.85
N ASN A 71 -3.02 1.86 -13.01
CA ASN A 71 -2.64 0.49 -13.39
C ASN A 71 -3.83 -0.49 -13.42
N ARG A 72 -5.06 0.03 -13.34
CA ARG A 72 -6.29 -0.76 -13.46
C ARG A 72 -6.41 -1.51 -14.79
N TYR A 73 -5.91 -0.92 -15.88
CA TYR A 73 -5.97 -1.46 -17.24
C TYR A 73 -4.60 -1.35 -17.92
N GLY A 74 -4.24 -2.33 -18.74
CA GLY A 74 -3.01 -2.28 -19.54
C GLY A 74 -1.72 -2.21 -18.71
N SER A 75 -1.72 -2.87 -17.55
CA SER A 75 -0.55 -2.97 -16.67
C SER A 75 0.28 -4.24 -16.97
N TYR A 76 1.32 -4.47 -16.18
CA TYR A 76 2.12 -5.69 -16.21
C TYR A 76 1.30 -6.88 -15.65
N PRO A 77 1.69 -8.14 -15.89
CA PRO A 77 0.98 -9.29 -15.33
C PRO A 77 0.85 -9.17 -13.80
N ARG A 78 -0.36 -9.35 -13.26
CA ARG A 78 -0.74 -9.13 -11.85
C ARG A 78 -0.70 -7.68 -11.38
N GLY A 79 -0.35 -6.73 -12.24
CA GLY A 79 -0.14 -5.34 -11.86
C GLY A 79 -1.38 -4.61 -11.38
N SER A 80 -2.54 -4.97 -11.93
CA SER A 80 -3.83 -4.51 -11.44
C SER A 80 -4.05 -4.93 -9.98
N TYR A 81 -3.83 -6.20 -9.66
CA TYR A 81 -3.98 -6.73 -8.31
C TYR A 81 -2.93 -6.17 -7.34
N ASP A 82 -1.67 -6.12 -7.75
CA ASP A 82 -0.58 -5.60 -6.90
C ASP A 82 -0.74 -4.12 -6.58
N CYS A 83 -1.19 -3.31 -7.56
CA CYS A 83 -1.51 -1.90 -7.32
C CYS A 83 -2.73 -1.73 -6.40
N LEU A 84 -3.73 -2.60 -6.52
CA LEU A 84 -4.88 -2.61 -5.61
C LEU A 84 -4.46 -2.98 -4.18
N ARG A 85 -3.57 -3.96 -4.01
CA ARG A 85 -2.99 -4.31 -2.70
C ARG A 85 -2.18 -3.16 -2.11
N GLY A 86 -1.34 -2.52 -2.93
CA GLY A 86 -0.55 -1.35 -2.50
C GLY A 86 -1.44 -0.19 -2.07
N PHE A 87 -2.52 0.06 -2.83
CA PHE A 87 -3.54 1.05 -2.47
C PHE A 87 -4.25 0.69 -1.16
N ALA A 88 -4.69 -0.56 -1.00
CA ALA A 88 -5.38 -1.03 0.19
C ALA A 88 -4.49 -0.91 1.44
N PHE A 89 -3.20 -1.25 1.31
CA PHE A 89 -2.21 -1.02 2.36
C PHE A 89 -2.12 0.47 2.70
N PHE A 90 -1.93 1.34 1.71
CA PHE A 90 -1.74 2.77 1.96
C PHE A 90 -2.94 3.41 2.65
N VAL A 91 -4.15 3.08 2.21
CA VAL A 91 -5.39 3.54 2.85
C VAL A 91 -5.49 3.01 4.28
N SER A 92 -5.16 1.75 4.52
CA SER A 92 -5.16 1.17 5.86
C SER A 92 -4.13 1.84 6.78
N PHE A 93 -2.94 2.11 6.25
CA PHE A 93 -1.90 2.86 6.93
C PHE A 93 -2.37 4.26 7.33
N VAL A 94 -2.93 5.02 6.39
CA VAL A 94 -3.42 6.38 6.67
C VAL A 94 -4.54 6.37 7.69
N ARG A 95 -5.51 5.45 7.52
CA ARG A 95 -6.65 5.26 8.42
C ARG A 95 -6.22 4.93 9.84
N HIS A 96 -5.19 4.10 10.01
CA HIS A 96 -4.70 3.70 11.33
C HIS A 96 -3.88 4.79 12.01
N GLN A 97 -3.04 5.49 11.27
CA GLN A 97 -2.08 6.44 11.84
C GLN A 97 -2.63 7.87 12.00
N TYR A 98 -3.56 8.30 11.14
CA TYR A 98 -3.95 9.71 11.06
C TYR A 98 -5.44 9.99 11.24
N CYS A 99 -6.29 8.96 11.35
CA CYS A 99 -7.73 9.13 11.55
C CYS A 99 -8.11 8.82 13.01
N ARG A 100 -8.64 9.83 13.72
CA ARG A 100 -9.02 9.75 15.14
C ARG A 100 -9.94 8.56 15.47
N ASP A 101 -10.90 8.28 14.58
CA ASP A 101 -11.88 7.20 14.77
C ASP A 101 -11.67 6.04 13.78
N ARG A 102 -10.47 5.94 13.18
CA ARG A 102 -10.16 4.98 12.09
C ARG A 102 -11.15 5.04 10.93
N MET A 103 -11.78 6.21 10.73
CA MET A 103 -12.66 6.49 9.60
C MET A 103 -11.90 7.33 8.58
N LEU A 104 -11.80 6.83 7.36
CA LEU A 104 -11.24 7.55 6.22
C LEU A 104 -12.33 7.78 5.19
N ALA A 105 -12.63 9.05 4.90
CA ALA A 105 -13.47 9.42 3.77
C ALA A 105 -12.60 9.44 2.51
N LEU A 106 -12.89 8.55 1.56
CA LEU A 106 -12.26 8.57 0.25
C LEU A 106 -13.01 9.50 -0.68
N ASP A 107 -12.28 10.14 -1.58
CA ASP A 107 -12.87 10.96 -2.65
C ASP A 107 -13.81 10.09 -3.52
N PRO A 108 -14.97 10.62 -3.94
CA PRO A 108 -15.90 9.88 -4.79
C PRO A 108 -15.28 9.28 -6.06
N SER A 109 -14.30 9.97 -6.67
CA SER A 109 -13.61 9.48 -7.86
C SER A 109 -12.79 8.20 -7.58
N ILE A 110 -12.20 8.09 -6.39
CA ILE A 110 -11.49 6.89 -5.95
C ILE A 110 -12.48 5.75 -5.73
N LEU A 111 -13.63 6.03 -5.09
CA LEU A 111 -14.67 5.03 -4.88
C LEU A 111 -15.23 4.51 -6.21
N GLU A 112 -15.43 5.39 -7.19
CA GLU A 112 -15.86 5.01 -8.53
C GLU A 112 -14.81 4.15 -9.25
N ALA A 113 -13.53 4.52 -9.15
CA ALA A 113 -12.43 3.73 -9.71
C ALA A 113 -12.38 2.31 -9.12
N LEU A 114 -12.60 2.17 -7.81
CA LEU A 114 -12.64 0.88 -7.11
C LEU A 114 -13.88 0.06 -7.48
N ARG A 115 -15.06 0.68 -7.59
CA ARG A 115 -16.30 -0.02 -7.97
C ARG A 115 -16.26 -0.62 -9.37
N THR A 116 -15.50 0.01 -10.25
CA THR A 116 -15.39 -0.41 -11.65
C THR A 116 -14.12 -1.22 -11.91
N TRP A 117 -13.34 -1.52 -10.86
CA TRP A 117 -12.12 -2.30 -10.96
C TRP A 117 -12.40 -3.69 -11.56
N PRO A 118 -11.62 -4.13 -12.58
CA PRO A 118 -11.91 -5.38 -13.27
C PRO A 118 -11.78 -6.57 -12.31
N PRO A 119 -12.69 -7.55 -12.36
CA PRO A 119 -12.67 -8.72 -11.49
C PRO A 119 -11.60 -9.78 -11.84
N SER A 120 -10.65 -9.52 -12.75
CA SER A 120 -9.73 -10.55 -13.26
C SER A 120 -8.26 -10.35 -12.87
N GLU A 121 -7.61 -11.50 -12.59
CA GLU A 121 -6.26 -11.76 -12.07
C GLU A 121 -6.13 -11.93 -10.56
N PHE A 122 -7.21 -12.24 -9.84
CA PHE A 122 -7.07 -12.94 -8.57
C PHE A 122 -6.66 -14.37 -8.89
N PRO A 123 -5.48 -14.86 -8.45
CA PRO A 123 -5.22 -16.29 -8.52
C PRO A 123 -6.31 -16.97 -7.71
N GLU A 124 -7.06 -17.88 -8.33
CA GLU A 124 -7.84 -18.86 -7.57
C GLU A 124 -6.85 -19.52 -6.61
N GLU A 125 -7.06 -19.34 -5.31
CA GLU A 125 -6.34 -20.11 -4.30
C GLU A 125 -6.73 -21.58 -4.54
N THR A 126 -5.94 -22.30 -5.33
CA THR A 126 -5.98 -23.75 -5.34
C THR A 126 -5.47 -24.23 -4.00
N GLU A 127 -6.39 -24.56 -3.10
CA GLU A 127 -6.18 -25.35 -1.89
C GLU A 127 -5.49 -26.70 -2.19
#